data_AF-A0A336JRE1-F1
#
_entry.id   AF-A0A336JRE1-F1
#
_cell.length_a   1.000
_cell.length_b   1.000
_cell.length_c   1.000
_cell.angle_alpha   90.00
_cell.angle_beta   90.00
_cell.angle_gamma   90.00
#
_symmetry.space_group_name_H-M   'P 1'
#
loop_
_entity.id
_entity.type
_entity.pdbx_description
1 polymer ?
#
loop_
_entity_poly.entity_id
_entity_poly.type
_entity_poly.pdbx_seq_one_letter_code
_entity_poly.pdbx_strand_id
1 'polypeptide(L)'
;MAVPGRYFDRSDCARFPARQAAVAWRAVLGAAAMLLGCAAAGSAVAGGDRELGEYLSSECVTCHQISGRFDGIPSIVGRDEPELVAALTEYRDKVRDNQVMRAIAAKFNDEEIAALASYFASIEKQQIERTADRSGDIR
;
A
#
# COMPACT_ATOMS: atom_id res chain seq x y z
N MET A 1 -39.88 -1.17 -23.48
CA MET A 1 -38.62 -0.59 -23.98
C MET A 1 -37.59 -0.75 -22.87
N ALA A 2 -36.82 -1.81 -22.97
CA ALA A 2 -35.70 -2.16 -22.09
C ALA A 2 -34.75 -2.93 -23.00
N VAL A 3 -33.53 -2.42 -23.19
CA VAL A 3 -32.46 -3.18 -23.83
C VAL A 3 -31.68 -3.83 -22.70
N PRO A 4 -31.84 -5.16 -22.47
CA PRO A 4 -31.06 -5.88 -21.48
C PRO A 4 -29.60 -6.01 -21.93
N GLY A 5 -28.73 -5.98 -20.92
CA GLY A 5 -27.29 -5.94 -21.05
C GLY A 5 -26.70 -7.13 -21.80
N ARG A 6 -25.60 -6.86 -22.49
CA ARG A 6 -24.67 -7.90 -22.95
C ARG A 6 -23.70 -8.22 -21.83
N TYR A 7 -24.04 -9.31 -21.15
CA TYR A 7 -23.12 -10.16 -20.40
C TYR A 7 -22.03 -10.64 -21.37
N PHE A 8 -20.76 -10.37 -21.06
CA PHE A 8 -19.64 -10.90 -21.83
C PHE A 8 -19.60 -12.42 -21.66
N ASP A 9 -19.85 -13.11 -22.77
CA ASP A 9 -19.86 -14.56 -22.87
C ASP A 9 -18.42 -15.11 -22.94
N ARG A 10 -18.20 -16.23 -22.25
CA ARG A 10 -16.88 -16.88 -22.08
C ARG A 10 -16.30 -17.47 -23.38
N SER A 11 -17.02 -17.37 -24.50
CA SER A 11 -16.63 -17.91 -25.79
C SER A 11 -15.60 -17.05 -26.55
N ASP A 12 -15.33 -15.81 -26.12
CA ASP A 12 -14.40 -14.89 -26.81
C ASP A 12 -12.94 -14.99 -26.34
N CYS A 13 -12.61 -15.89 -25.41
CA CYS A 13 -11.22 -16.10 -24.95
C CYS A 13 -10.32 -16.85 -25.94
N ALA A 14 -10.82 -17.29 -27.09
CA ALA A 14 -10.11 -18.21 -27.98
C ALA A 14 -9.32 -17.55 -29.13
N ARG A 15 -8.90 -16.27 -29.01
CA ARG A 15 -8.22 -15.60 -30.14
C ARG A 15 -6.97 -14.76 -29.85
N PHE A 16 -6.31 -14.95 -28.71
CA PHE A 16 -4.93 -14.46 -28.56
C PHE A 16 -3.96 -15.62 -28.27
N PRO A 17 -3.01 -15.91 -29.18
CA PRO A 17 -2.29 -17.17 -29.22
C PRO A 17 -1.18 -17.22 -28.16
N ALA A 18 -1.45 -18.00 -27.11
CA ALA A 18 -0.39 -18.79 -26.49
C ALA A 18 0.06 -19.84 -27.50
N ARG A 19 1.37 -19.90 -27.80
CA ARG A 19 2.16 -21.06 -28.30
C ARG A 19 3.35 -20.58 -29.14
N GLN A 20 4.51 -20.45 -28.50
CA GLN A 20 5.80 -20.72 -29.14
C GLN A 20 6.51 -21.69 -28.19
N ALA A 21 6.27 -22.99 -28.33
CA ALA A 21 7.11 -23.92 -29.10
C ALA A 21 8.52 -23.99 -28.49
N ALA A 22 8.75 -24.97 -27.61
CA ALA A 22 9.55 -26.16 -27.95
C ALA A 22 11.00 -25.77 -28.29
N VAL A 23 11.91 -25.76 -27.30
CA VAL A 23 12.66 -26.94 -26.83
C VAL A 23 13.33 -27.71 -27.98
N ALA A 24 14.66 -27.80 -27.86
CA ALA A 24 15.55 -28.81 -28.44
C ALA A 24 16.01 -28.66 -29.89
N TRP A 25 16.72 -27.57 -30.23
CA TRP A 25 17.72 -27.64 -31.29
C TRP A 25 19.13 -27.36 -30.73
N ARG A 26 19.88 -28.46 -30.65
CA ARG A 26 21.32 -28.55 -30.88
C ARG A 26 22.25 -28.09 -29.76
N ALA A 27 22.64 -29.09 -28.97
CA ALA A 27 23.93 -29.13 -28.30
C ALA A 27 25.08 -28.79 -29.25
N VAL A 28 25.83 -27.72 -28.93
CA VAL A 28 27.23 -27.56 -29.30
C VAL A 28 27.94 -26.94 -28.08
N LEU A 29 28.69 -27.80 -27.39
CA LEU A 29 30.00 -27.56 -26.79
C LEU A 29 30.27 -26.19 -26.13
N GLY A 30 30.57 -26.21 -24.83
CA GLY A 30 31.53 -25.26 -24.27
C GLY A 30 31.14 -24.71 -22.91
N ALA A 31 31.81 -25.20 -21.88
CA ALA A 31 31.83 -24.61 -20.56
C ALA A 31 32.40 -23.18 -20.61
N ALA A 32 31.66 -22.19 -20.10
CA ALA A 32 32.14 -20.98 -19.41
C ALA A 32 31.05 -19.89 -19.43
N ALA A 33 30.57 -19.49 -18.25
CA ALA A 33 30.13 -18.14 -17.87
C ALA A 33 29.04 -18.21 -16.78
N MET A 34 29.40 -18.73 -15.61
CA MET A 34 28.64 -18.56 -14.35
C MET A 34 28.99 -17.18 -13.74
N LEU A 35 28.68 -16.07 -14.42
CA LEU A 35 28.96 -14.72 -13.89
C LEU A 35 28.01 -13.64 -14.43
N LEU A 36 26.70 -13.78 -14.25
CA LEU A 36 25.85 -12.58 -14.23
C LEU A 36 24.50 -12.82 -13.56
N GLY A 37 24.31 -12.21 -12.38
CA GLY A 37 23.00 -12.22 -11.74
C GLY A 37 22.95 -11.70 -10.30
N CYS A 38 23.66 -10.62 -9.96
CA CYS A 38 23.24 -9.77 -8.84
C CYS A 38 21.95 -9.04 -9.28
N ALA A 39 20.80 -9.70 -9.14
CA ALA A 39 19.52 -8.99 -9.16
C ALA A 39 19.28 -8.52 -7.73
N ALA A 40 19.33 -7.19 -7.55
CA ALA A 40 19.10 -6.52 -6.29
C ALA A 40 17.84 -7.07 -5.60
N ALA A 41 18.02 -7.64 -4.41
CA ALA A 41 16.96 -7.69 -3.43
C ALA A 41 16.67 -6.24 -3.05
N GLY A 42 15.74 -5.61 -3.76
CA GLY A 42 15.09 -4.41 -3.26
C GLY A 42 14.45 -4.82 -1.94
N SER A 43 14.98 -4.32 -0.83
CA SER A 43 14.37 -4.46 0.48
C SER A 43 12.95 -3.93 0.39
N ALA A 44 11.97 -4.82 0.36
CA ALA A 44 10.65 -4.46 0.83
C ALA A 44 10.85 -4.03 2.28
N VAL A 45 10.72 -2.74 2.56
CA VAL A 45 10.61 -2.23 3.93
C VAL A 45 9.33 -2.86 4.46
N ALA A 46 9.49 -3.95 5.20
CA ALA A 46 8.40 -4.70 5.77
C ALA A 46 7.83 -3.88 6.93
N GLY A 47 6.88 -2.97 6.63
CA GLY A 47 6.17 -2.14 7.60
C GLY A 47 7.08 -1.12 8.31
N GLY A 48 6.71 0.15 8.30
CA GLY A 48 7.43 1.14 9.12
C GLY A 48 7.41 0.81 10.62
N ASP A 49 8.38 1.34 11.38
CA ASP A 49 8.42 1.20 12.85
C ASP A 49 7.16 1.84 13.47
N ARG A 50 6.29 1.00 14.02
CA ARG A 50 5.01 1.43 14.58
C ARG A 50 5.15 2.21 15.87
N GLU A 51 6.17 1.91 16.67
CA GLU A 51 6.39 2.60 17.95
C GLU A 51 6.89 4.02 17.68
N LEU A 52 7.78 4.18 16.69
CA LEU A 52 8.16 5.48 16.18
C LEU A 52 6.96 6.24 15.59
N GLY A 53 6.12 5.56 14.81
CA GLY A 53 4.91 6.14 14.22
C GLY A 53 3.93 6.64 15.28
N GLU A 54 3.76 5.88 16.36
CA GLU A 54 2.92 6.27 17.51
C GLU A 54 3.46 7.54 18.18
N TYR A 55 4.77 7.60 18.42
CA TYR A 55 5.42 8.78 18.99
C TYR A 55 5.21 10.05 18.12
N LEU A 56 5.39 9.92 16.81
CA LEU A 56 5.23 11.04 15.86
C LEU A 56 3.77 11.40 15.59
N SER A 57 2.82 10.51 15.90
CA SER A 57 1.39 10.69 15.58
C SER A 57 0.75 11.93 16.20
N SER A 58 1.34 12.47 17.28
CA SER A 58 0.89 13.71 17.96
C SER A 58 0.75 14.91 17.01
N GLU A 59 1.63 15.00 16.01
CA GLU A 59 1.60 16.04 14.97
C GLU A 59 0.37 15.91 14.04
N CYS A 60 -0.14 14.69 13.88
CA CYS A 60 -1.26 14.41 12.99
C CYS A 60 -2.61 14.55 13.71
N VAL A 61 -2.70 14.08 14.96
CA VAL A 61 -3.95 14.02 15.72
C VAL A 61 -4.48 15.37 16.21
N THR A 62 -3.66 16.42 16.09
CA THR A 62 -4.11 17.81 16.27
C THR A 62 -5.25 18.16 15.31
N CYS A 63 -5.23 17.58 14.11
CA CYS A 63 -6.21 17.83 13.05
C CYS A 63 -6.99 16.56 12.67
N HIS A 64 -6.29 15.44 12.50
CA HIS A 64 -6.86 14.17 12.05
C HIS A 64 -7.32 13.32 13.24
N GLN A 65 -8.63 13.23 13.44
CA GLN A 65 -9.17 12.57 14.62
C GLN A 65 -8.95 11.06 14.60
N ILE A 66 -8.42 10.50 15.69
CA ILE A 66 -8.23 9.05 15.84
C ILE A 66 -9.55 8.27 15.87
N SER A 67 -10.66 8.95 16.16
CA SER A 67 -12.01 8.40 16.08
C SER A 67 -12.46 8.10 14.65
N GLY A 68 -11.74 8.57 13.64
CA GLY A 68 -12.12 8.46 12.23
C GLY A 68 -13.20 9.44 11.79
N ARG A 69 -13.60 10.40 12.65
CA ARG A 69 -14.61 11.42 12.29
C ARG A 69 -14.08 12.33 11.18
N PHE A 70 -14.90 12.51 10.14
CA PHE A 70 -14.67 13.47 9.06
C PHE A 70 -15.43 14.77 9.36
N ASP A 71 -14.71 15.85 9.69
CA ASP A 71 -15.28 17.17 9.95
C ASP A 71 -14.55 18.24 9.11
N GLY A 72 -14.57 18.05 7.79
CA GLY A 72 -13.77 18.84 6.84
C GLY A 72 -12.30 18.43 6.75
N ILE A 73 -11.80 17.69 7.75
CA ILE A 73 -10.48 17.06 7.74
C ILE A 73 -10.65 15.54 7.52
N PRO A 74 -9.97 14.95 6.52
CA PRO A 74 -10.13 13.54 6.21
C PRO A 74 -9.59 12.63 7.30
N SER A 75 -10.27 11.51 7.52
CA SER A 75 -9.71 10.41 8.32
C SER A 75 -8.48 9.81 7.63
N ILE A 76 -7.45 9.57 8.43
CA ILE A 76 -6.22 8.86 8.05
C ILE A 76 -6.11 7.49 8.72
N VAL A 77 -6.97 7.22 9.71
CA VAL A 77 -7.04 5.95 10.43
C VAL A 77 -7.55 4.87 9.47
N GLY A 78 -6.89 3.71 9.47
CA GLY A 78 -7.33 2.54 8.71
C GLY A 78 -7.12 2.60 7.21
N ARG A 79 -6.45 3.65 6.71
CA ARG A 79 -5.99 3.69 5.32
C ARG A 79 -4.85 2.70 5.10
N ASP A 80 -4.75 2.19 3.88
CA ASP A 80 -3.65 1.31 3.50
C ASP A 80 -2.30 2.02 3.68
N GLU A 81 -1.34 1.34 4.31
CA GLU A 81 0.01 1.85 4.52
C GLU A 81 0.65 2.45 3.25
N PRO A 82 0.65 1.79 2.07
CA PRO A 82 1.24 2.37 0.87
C PRO A 82 0.53 3.65 0.40
N GLU A 83 -0.78 3.80 0.63
CA GLU A 83 -1.50 5.03 0.28
C GLU A 83 -1.07 6.19 1.19
N LEU A 84 -0.88 5.92 2.48
CA LEU A 84 -0.43 6.92 3.45
C LEU A 84 1.00 7.36 3.16
N VAL A 85 1.90 6.42 2.86
CA VAL A 85 3.28 6.74 2.44
C VAL A 85 3.25 7.61 1.19
N ALA A 86 2.54 7.20 0.14
CA ALA A 86 2.45 7.95 -1.10
C ALA A 86 1.91 9.37 -0.88
N ALA A 87 0.81 9.51 -0.12
CA ALA A 87 0.22 10.82 0.15
C ALA A 87 1.16 11.76 0.92
N LEU A 88 1.83 11.26 1.97
CA LEU A 88 2.78 12.06 2.75
C LEU A 88 4.00 12.47 1.93
N THR A 89 4.56 11.55 1.14
CA THR A 89 5.66 11.83 0.21
C THR A 89 5.24 12.86 -0.85
N GLU A 90 4.05 12.73 -1.45
CA GLU A 90 3.53 13.69 -2.43
C GLU A 90 3.35 15.09 -1.84
N TYR A 91 2.91 15.21 -0.58
CA TYR A 91 2.83 16.50 0.10
C TYR A 91 4.22 17.06 0.39
N ARG A 92 5.16 16.25 0.88
CA ARG A 92 6.55 16.68 1.12
C ARG A 92 7.20 17.20 -0.16
N ASP A 93 7.02 16.46 -1.25
CA ASP A 93 7.63 16.73 -2.55
C ASP A 93 6.83 17.75 -3.38
N LYS A 94 5.76 18.29 -2.81
CA LYS A 94 4.93 19.37 -3.38
C LYS A 94 4.19 18.95 -4.65
N VAL A 95 4.02 17.65 -4.87
CA VAL A 95 3.23 17.08 -5.96
C VAL A 95 1.74 17.29 -5.71
N ARG A 96 1.31 17.11 -4.46
CA ARG A 96 -0.08 17.30 -4.05
C ARG A 96 -0.31 18.67 -3.43
N ASP A 97 -1.38 19.33 -3.84
CA ASP A 97 -1.67 20.70 -3.40
C ASP A 97 -2.46 20.73 -2.09
N ASN A 98 -1.81 21.20 -1.02
CA ASN A 98 -2.39 21.61 0.25
C ASN A 98 -1.28 22.26 1.09
N GLN A 99 -1.32 23.58 1.31
CA GLN A 99 -0.22 24.26 2.00
C GLN A 99 0.00 23.77 3.44
N VAL A 100 -1.07 23.43 4.16
CA VAL A 100 -0.99 22.95 5.54
C VAL A 100 -0.28 21.60 5.57
N MET A 101 -0.76 20.62 4.78
CA MET A 101 -0.16 19.29 4.75
C MET A 101 1.24 19.27 4.18
N ARG A 102 1.58 20.17 3.24
CA ARG A 102 2.96 20.34 2.75
C ARG A 102 3.90 20.81 3.87
N ALA A 103 3.45 21.76 4.70
CA ALA A 103 4.24 22.23 5.84
C ALA A 103 4.44 21.15 6.90
N ILE A 104 3.41 20.32 7.14
CA ILE A 104 3.50 19.17 8.06
C ILE A 104 4.42 18.08 7.50
N ALA A 105 4.19 17.64 6.26
CA ALA A 105 4.96 16.56 5.63
C ALA A 105 6.44 16.91 5.43
N ALA A 106 6.78 18.19 5.27
CA ALA A 106 8.16 18.65 5.18
C ALA A 106 9.00 18.42 6.44
N LYS A 107 8.37 18.13 7.59
CA LYS A 107 9.06 17.84 8.85
C LYS A 107 9.61 16.41 8.93
N PHE A 108 9.16 15.52 8.03
CA PHE A 108 9.41 14.09 8.13
C PHE A 108 10.28 13.57 6.98
N ASN A 109 11.18 12.66 7.32
CA ASN A 109 11.98 11.89 6.37
C ASN A 109 11.25 10.60 5.92
N ASP A 110 11.85 9.82 5.02
CA ASP A 110 11.21 8.61 4.46
C ASP A 110 10.92 7.54 5.52
N GLU A 111 11.80 7.37 6.51
CA GLU A 111 11.65 6.41 7.60
C GLU A 111 10.51 6.82 8.54
N GLU A 112 10.44 8.11 8.87
CA GLU A 112 9.36 8.68 9.70
C GLU A 112 8.00 8.61 8.99
N ILE A 113 7.97 8.84 7.67
CA ILE A 113 6.75 8.71 6.86
C ILE A 113 6.26 7.25 6.86
N ALA A 114 7.18 6.28 6.67
CA ALA A 114 6.83 4.87 6.72
C ALA A 114 6.31 4.47 8.12
N ALA A 115 6.95 4.95 9.18
CA ALA A 115 6.55 4.73 10.56
C ALA A 115 5.13 5.26 10.84
N LEU A 116 4.84 6.51 10.46
CA LEU A 116 3.51 7.12 10.58
C LEU A 116 2.44 6.32 9.80
N ALA A 117 2.75 5.92 8.57
CA ALA A 117 1.83 5.16 7.73
C ALA A 117 1.49 3.79 8.35
N SER A 118 2.50 3.07 8.84
CA SER A 118 2.36 1.78 9.53
C SER A 118 1.51 1.91 10.79
N TYR A 119 1.72 2.97 11.58
CA TYR A 119 0.90 3.25 12.76
C TYR A 119 -0.57 3.48 12.41
N PHE A 120 -0.90 4.44 11.53
CA PHE A 120 -2.29 4.78 11.23
C PHE A 120 -3.05 3.67 10.50
N ALA A 121 -2.38 2.90 9.64
CA ALA A 121 -2.96 1.71 9.00
C ALA A 121 -3.36 0.65 10.03
N SER A 122 -2.63 0.56 11.14
CA SER A 122 -2.86 -0.46 12.15
C SER A 122 -4.04 -0.21 13.09
N ILE A 123 -4.45 1.05 13.24
CA ILE A 123 -5.47 1.42 14.24
C ILE A 123 -6.82 0.79 13.91
N GLU A 124 -7.22 0.69 12.64
CA GLU A 124 -8.49 0.05 12.25
C GLU A 124 -8.46 -1.47 12.47
N LYS A 125 -7.34 -2.13 12.17
CA LYS A 125 -7.16 -3.55 12.46
C LYS A 125 -7.36 -3.83 13.96
N GLN A 126 -6.84 -2.96 14.83
CA GLN A 126 -7.06 -3.07 16.27
C GLN A 126 -8.51 -2.79 16.69
N GLN A 127 -9.25 -1.92 15.98
CA GLN A 127 -10.67 -1.70 16.27
C GLN A 127 -11.53 -2.91 15.87
N ILE A 128 -11.22 -3.55 14.74
CA ILE A 128 -11.89 -4.76 14.27
C ILE A 128 -11.58 -5.94 15.20
N GLU A 129 -10.32 -6.14 15.59
CA GLU A 129 -9.93 -7.20 16.55
C GLU A 129 -10.60 -7.01 17.91
N ARG A 130 -10.61 -5.78 18.44
CA ARG A 130 -11.25 -5.45 19.72
C ARG A 130 -12.77 -5.61 19.70
N THR A 131 -13.42 -5.31 18.58
CA THR A 131 -14.87 -5.50 18.45
C THR A 131 -15.24 -6.97 18.24
N ALA A 132 -14.41 -7.74 17.53
CA ALA A 132 -14.56 -9.19 17.39
C ALA A 132 -14.46 -9.90 18.74
N ASP A 133 -13.47 -9.55 19.57
CA ASP A 133 -13.30 -10.08 20.93
C ASP A 133 -14.52 -9.77 21.82
N ARG A 134 -14.96 -8.50 21.84
CA ARG A 134 -16.14 -8.08 22.61
C ARG A 134 -17.45 -8.74 22.15
N SER A 135 -17.56 -9.12 20.89
CA SER A 135 -18.74 -9.83 20.36
C SER A 135 -18.78 -11.32 20.70
N GLY A 136 -17.65 -11.89 21.15
CA GLY A 136 -17.53 -13.29 21.56
C GLY A 136 -17.99 -13.59 22.99
N ASP A 137 -18.22 -12.56 23.81
CA ASP A 137 -18.38 -12.66 25.26
C ASP A 137 -19.81 -12.31 25.76
N ILE A 138 -20.83 -12.67 24.97
CA ILE A 138 -22.23 -12.68 25.41
C ILE A 138 -22.68 -14.14 25.56
N ARG A 139 -22.43 -14.74 26.73
CA ARG A 139 -23.08 -15.98 27.19
C ARG A 139 -23.45 -15.88 28.65
#